data_AF-A0A6V6ZCH1-F1
#
_entry.id   AF-A0A6V6ZCH1-F1
#
_cell.length_a   1.000
_cell.length_b   1.000
_cell.length_c   1.000
_cell.angle_alpha   90.00
_cell.angle_beta   90.00
_cell.angle_gamma   90.00
#
_symmetry.space_group_name_H-M   'P 1'
#
loop_
_entity.id
_entity.type
_entity.pdbx_description
1 polymer ?
#
loop_
_entity_poly.entity_id
_entity_poly.type
_entity_poly.pdbx_seq_one_letter_code
_entity_poly.pdbx_strand_id
1 'polypeptide(L)'
;MCLIKTLAIILFLSLISTTVGTSQIKNTGVTKVPKFAEVLDYFHKKGDKEQYDAAVFLVTNMPIHYAEDNIWLDKNGKETSFKVTNYKDIEQATIVFNKQKDSIGMISRNTVIRDTDVIKSGLLIKNIEMAFKSWKENPWSKSYDFKTFCEYILPYRSLTEPMQDWRPEYQSSFEKLSTGMADPNDPVELASNIINNIKHFDFVLKRFDPKPLLGATDLLFWREGNCPDLANVAIFANRSLGIATTFDYTPHYAASSNRHFWNTVIDNKGVHIPFNGNQDLPYSYNAVAKRLGKVFRVTFSEQKGNLTTIIPENEIPDDFLKSKNILDVTSEYVEVSDISYSFNPQVTSRVSYINVFNRGNWRPLDWAKINNKIAVYKNMGRDIVYLPGVVVSGKMVFEKYPVLLDQKGIKTILKPDMLNSFSPTLSRENEYKSKYTDNNPFQIIKGEKYRIMVWDGDWRFVEEQIASDDNKITFKRLPKNGLFLMFPLKPNFYERIFTIDPKTNLITWY
;
A
#
# COMPACT_ATOMS: atom_id res chain seq x y z
N MET A 1 -50.02 -59.74 -20.10
CA MET A 1 -51.04 -58.79 -20.64
C MET A 1 -51.08 -57.62 -19.68
N CYS A 2 -50.65 -56.40 -19.96
CA CYS A 2 -50.66 -55.63 -21.20
C CYS A 2 -49.33 -54.89 -21.40
N LEU A 3 -49.13 -54.43 -22.63
CA LEU A 3 -47.90 -54.00 -23.26
C LEU A 3 -47.98 -52.48 -23.53
N ILE A 4 -46.81 -51.82 -23.58
CA ILE A 4 -46.44 -50.61 -24.38
C ILE A 4 -45.95 -49.37 -23.58
N LYS A 5 -44.61 -49.19 -23.67
CA LYS A 5 -43.77 -47.99 -23.97
C LYS A 5 -44.23 -46.63 -23.41
N THR A 6 -43.36 -45.79 -22.83
CA THR A 6 -42.40 -44.95 -23.60
C THR A 6 -41.43 -44.15 -22.68
N LEU A 7 -40.13 -44.26 -23.01
CA LEU A 7 -38.97 -43.34 -22.92
C LEU A 7 -38.57 -42.55 -21.65
N ALA A 8 -37.22 -42.54 -21.50
CA ALA A 8 -36.32 -41.50 -21.01
C ALA A 8 -36.00 -41.44 -19.49
N ILE A 9 -35.07 -42.30 -19.06
CA ILE A 9 -34.24 -42.04 -17.87
C ILE A 9 -32.81 -41.85 -18.36
N ILE A 10 -32.37 -40.58 -18.39
CA ILE A 10 -30.99 -40.18 -18.63
C ILE A 10 -30.22 -40.37 -17.32
N LEU A 11 -29.19 -41.22 -17.36
CA LEU A 11 -28.19 -41.36 -16.30
C LEU A 11 -27.49 -40.01 -16.07
N PHE A 12 -27.63 -39.45 -14.88
CA PHE A 12 -26.70 -38.46 -14.33
C PHE A 12 -25.48 -39.21 -13.77
N LEU A 13 -24.47 -39.44 -14.62
CA LEU A 13 -23.12 -39.78 -14.18
C LEU A 13 -22.29 -38.50 -14.24
N SER A 14 -21.93 -38.02 -13.06
CA SER A 14 -21.05 -36.88 -12.83
C SER A 14 -19.63 -37.17 -13.37
N LEU A 15 -19.36 -36.70 -14.58
CA LEU A 15 -18.02 -36.48 -15.09
C LEU A 15 -17.49 -35.18 -14.47
N ILE A 16 -16.75 -35.30 -13.36
CA ILE A 16 -15.80 -34.27 -12.95
C ILE A 16 -14.58 -34.46 -13.85
N SER A 17 -14.64 -33.89 -15.06
CA SER A 17 -13.46 -33.72 -15.89
C SER A 17 -12.73 -32.46 -15.41
N THR A 18 -11.59 -32.66 -14.79
CA THR A 18 -10.57 -31.65 -14.54
C THR A 18 -10.10 -31.07 -15.87
N THR A 19 -10.75 -30.02 -16.35
CA THR A 19 -10.17 -29.16 -17.38
C THR A 19 -9.14 -28.26 -16.70
N VAL A 20 -7.89 -28.72 -16.70
CA VAL A 20 -6.73 -27.83 -16.63
C VAL A 20 -6.94 -26.83 -17.78
N GLY A 21 -7.31 -25.60 -17.41
CA GLY A 21 -7.48 -24.52 -18.36
C GLY A 21 -6.14 -24.25 -19.02
N THR A 22 -5.93 -24.78 -20.22
CA THR A 22 -5.07 -24.16 -21.21
C THR A 22 -5.68 -22.80 -21.48
N SER A 23 -5.15 -21.76 -20.83
CA SER A 23 -5.50 -20.39 -21.15
C SER A 23 -5.13 -20.16 -22.61
N GLN A 24 -6.12 -20.16 -23.50
CA GLN A 24 -5.97 -19.57 -24.82
C GLN A 24 -5.44 -18.15 -24.58
N ILE A 25 -4.20 -17.94 -25.01
CA ILE A 25 -3.53 -16.65 -24.97
C ILE A 25 -4.42 -15.69 -25.74
N LYS A 26 -5.16 -14.84 -25.02
CA LYS A 26 -5.73 -13.64 -25.64
C LYS A 26 -4.54 -12.85 -26.12
N ASN A 27 -4.44 -12.73 -27.43
CA ASN A 27 -3.45 -11.97 -28.17
C ASN A 27 -3.59 -10.49 -27.73
N THR A 28 -3.00 -10.13 -26.59
CA THR A 28 -2.94 -8.74 -26.14
C THR A 28 -2.09 -7.98 -27.15
N GLY A 29 -2.48 -6.76 -27.56
CA GLY A 29 -1.74 -6.02 -28.60
C GLY A 29 -0.24 -5.83 -28.30
N VAL A 30 0.16 -6.02 -27.04
CA VAL A 30 1.53 -5.96 -26.52
C VAL A 30 2.40 -7.12 -27.00
N THR A 31 1.88 -8.35 -27.15
CA THR A 31 2.69 -9.50 -27.62
C THR A 31 3.16 -9.34 -29.07
N LYS A 32 2.60 -8.38 -29.82
CA LYS A 32 2.97 -8.05 -31.19
C LYS A 32 4.11 -7.02 -31.29
N VAL A 33 4.58 -6.45 -30.17
CA VAL A 33 5.75 -5.55 -30.20
C VAL A 33 7.01 -6.39 -30.47
N PRO A 34 7.85 -6.04 -31.47
CA PRO A 34 8.98 -6.88 -31.89
C PRO A 34 9.93 -7.34 -30.78
N LYS A 35 10.28 -6.43 -29.85
CA LYS A 35 11.15 -6.77 -28.70
C LYS A 35 10.55 -7.78 -27.74
N PHE A 36 9.23 -7.84 -27.60
CA PHE A 36 8.57 -8.83 -26.76
C PHE A 36 8.42 -10.17 -27.48
N ALA A 37 8.19 -10.13 -28.80
CA ALA A 37 8.24 -11.33 -29.63
C ALA A 37 9.61 -12.02 -29.57
N GLU A 38 10.71 -11.25 -29.55
CA GLU A 38 12.08 -11.79 -29.36
C GLU A 38 12.23 -12.55 -28.03
N VAL A 39 11.76 -11.98 -26.92
CA VAL A 39 11.82 -12.63 -25.60
C VAL A 39 10.99 -13.92 -25.58
N LEU A 40 9.77 -13.87 -26.12
CA LEU A 40 8.88 -15.04 -26.18
C LEU A 40 9.45 -16.14 -27.09
N ASP A 41 10.01 -15.78 -28.24
CA ASP A 41 10.67 -16.72 -29.16
C ASP A 41 11.91 -17.37 -28.54
N TYR A 42 12.71 -16.59 -27.80
CA TYR A 42 13.86 -17.13 -27.06
C TYR A 42 13.44 -18.26 -26.10
N PHE A 43 12.47 -18.01 -25.22
CA PHE A 43 12.03 -19.03 -24.25
C PHE A 43 11.23 -20.15 -24.89
N HIS A 44 10.49 -19.88 -25.98
CA HIS A 44 9.82 -20.91 -26.75
C HIS A 44 10.83 -21.90 -27.35
N LYS A 45 11.90 -21.40 -27.99
CA LYS A 45 12.98 -22.22 -28.56
C LYS A 45 13.79 -22.97 -27.51
N LYS A 46 13.96 -22.38 -26.32
CA LYS A 46 14.62 -23.03 -25.18
C LYS A 46 13.84 -24.25 -24.67
N GLY A 47 12.52 -24.28 -24.86
CA GLY A 47 11.66 -25.42 -24.55
C GLY A 47 11.24 -25.54 -23.09
N ASP A 48 11.54 -24.55 -22.25
CA ASP A 48 11.08 -24.51 -20.85
C ASP A 48 9.75 -23.77 -20.75
N LYS A 49 8.69 -24.52 -20.41
CA LYS A 49 7.33 -23.98 -20.30
C LYS A 49 7.19 -22.94 -19.19
N GLU A 50 7.80 -23.15 -18.03
CA GLU A 50 7.66 -22.21 -16.91
C GLU A 50 8.39 -20.90 -17.23
N GLN A 51 9.58 -20.97 -17.86
CA GLN A 51 10.28 -19.75 -18.28
C GLN A 51 9.53 -19.00 -19.38
N TYR A 52 8.91 -19.72 -20.32
CA TYR A 52 8.03 -19.11 -21.31
C TYR A 52 6.81 -18.44 -20.66
N ASP A 53 6.14 -19.12 -19.73
CA ASP A 53 4.98 -18.57 -19.01
C ASP A 53 5.36 -17.33 -18.18
N ALA A 54 6.57 -17.30 -17.61
CA ALA A 54 7.09 -16.14 -16.89
C ALA A 54 7.38 -14.96 -17.82
N ALA A 55 7.89 -15.22 -19.03
CA ALA A 55 8.04 -14.20 -20.05
C ALA A 55 6.68 -13.63 -20.47
N VAL A 56 5.67 -14.48 -20.67
CA VAL A 56 4.29 -14.06 -20.95
C VAL A 56 3.73 -13.21 -19.81
N PHE A 57 3.95 -13.61 -18.56
CA PHE A 57 3.52 -12.86 -17.38
C PHE A 57 4.12 -11.45 -17.35
N LEU A 58 5.44 -11.31 -17.54
CA LEU A 58 6.10 -9.99 -17.54
C LEU A 58 5.60 -9.11 -18.70
N VAL A 59 5.56 -9.64 -19.92
CA VAL A 59 5.13 -8.89 -21.12
C VAL A 59 3.68 -8.42 -20.98
N THR A 60 2.80 -9.27 -20.45
CA THR A 60 1.36 -8.96 -20.33
C THR A 60 1.10 -7.87 -19.28
N ASN A 61 1.86 -7.84 -18.19
CA ASN A 61 1.67 -6.89 -17.11
C ASN A 61 2.53 -5.62 -17.24
N MET A 62 3.51 -5.60 -18.14
CA MET A 62 4.37 -4.44 -18.40
C MET A 62 3.66 -3.07 -18.60
N PRO A 63 2.49 -2.98 -19.29
CA PRO A 63 1.91 -1.69 -19.66
C PRO A 63 1.56 -0.74 -18.51
N ILE A 64 1.41 -1.25 -17.28
CA ILE A 64 1.10 -0.42 -16.11
C ILE A 64 2.37 0.13 -15.43
N HIS A 65 3.57 -0.29 -15.85
CA HIS A 65 4.82 0.05 -15.18
C HIS A 65 5.57 1.18 -15.89
N TYR A 66 6.10 2.09 -15.08
CA TYR A 66 6.85 3.27 -15.51
C TYR A 66 7.82 3.72 -14.42
N ALA A 67 8.90 4.42 -14.81
CA ALA A 67 9.78 5.12 -13.89
C ALA A 67 9.36 6.58 -13.72
N GLU A 68 9.37 7.08 -12.50
CA GLU A 68 9.37 8.51 -12.19
C GLU A 68 10.82 8.95 -12.03
N ASP A 69 11.29 9.78 -12.95
CA ASP A 69 12.70 10.18 -13.02
C ASP A 69 12.82 11.69 -13.22
N ASN A 70 14.06 12.18 -13.25
CA ASN A 70 14.40 13.55 -13.54
C ASN A 70 15.46 13.61 -14.62
N ILE A 71 15.25 14.49 -15.60
CA ILE A 71 16.32 14.90 -16.50
C ILE A 71 16.97 16.19 -15.98
N TRP A 72 18.28 16.30 -16.19
CA TRP A 72 19.02 17.52 -15.90
C TRP A 72 19.11 18.37 -17.16
N LEU A 73 18.84 19.66 -17.03
CA LEU A 73 18.93 20.65 -18.09
C LEU A 73 19.92 21.74 -17.70
N ASP A 74 20.71 22.23 -18.64
CA ASP A 74 21.49 23.46 -18.46
C ASP A 74 20.59 24.71 -18.51
N LYS A 75 21.18 25.88 -18.26
CA LYS A 75 20.49 27.18 -18.28
C LYS A 75 19.81 27.52 -19.62
N ASN A 76 20.19 26.85 -20.71
CA ASN A 76 19.60 27.04 -22.04
C ASN A 76 18.55 25.97 -22.36
N GLY A 77 18.24 25.07 -21.41
CA GLY A 77 17.28 23.98 -21.59
C GLY A 77 17.84 22.77 -22.33
N LYS A 78 19.17 22.66 -22.50
CA LYS A 78 19.80 21.49 -23.14
C LYS A 78 20.00 20.38 -22.10
N GLU A 79 19.64 19.16 -22.46
CA GLU A 79 19.87 17.99 -21.61
C GLU A 79 21.36 17.78 -21.30
N THR A 80 21.62 17.47 -20.04
CA THR A 80 22.93 17.11 -19.49
C THR A 80 22.76 15.86 -18.62
N SER A 81 23.86 15.16 -18.37
CA SER A 81 23.85 13.93 -17.59
C SER A 81 24.79 14.03 -16.41
N PHE A 82 24.37 13.49 -15.28
CA PHE A 82 25.19 13.26 -14.12
C PHE A 82 24.94 11.84 -13.61
N LYS A 83 25.99 11.01 -13.56
CA LYS A 83 25.89 9.63 -13.07
C LYS A 83 26.71 9.49 -11.79
N VAL A 84 25.99 9.38 -10.67
CA VAL A 84 26.56 9.31 -9.33
C VAL A 84 27.55 8.15 -9.15
N THR A 85 27.30 7.01 -9.78
CA THR A 85 28.16 5.82 -9.70
C THR A 85 29.47 5.94 -10.50
N ASN A 86 29.75 7.09 -11.13
CA ASN A 86 31.04 7.33 -11.79
C ASN A 86 32.10 7.89 -10.82
N TYR A 87 31.72 8.17 -9.57
CA TYR A 87 32.60 8.72 -8.55
C TYR A 87 32.93 7.65 -7.50
N LYS A 88 33.94 7.91 -6.67
CA LYS A 88 34.40 6.96 -5.64
C LYS A 88 33.35 6.74 -4.55
N ASP A 89 32.73 7.83 -4.11
CA ASP A 89 31.80 7.87 -2.98
C ASP A 89 30.83 9.05 -3.15
N ILE A 90 29.83 9.12 -2.28
CA ILE A 90 28.77 10.14 -2.37
C ILE A 90 29.28 11.55 -2.08
N GLU A 91 30.32 11.67 -1.25
CA GLU A 91 30.96 12.96 -0.94
C GLU A 91 31.59 13.55 -2.20
N GLN A 92 32.42 12.77 -2.90
CA GLN A 92 33.01 13.18 -4.17
C GLN A 92 31.96 13.51 -5.23
N ALA A 93 30.92 12.67 -5.35
CA ALA A 93 29.84 12.91 -6.30
C ALA A 93 29.12 14.24 -6.01
N THR A 94 28.85 14.54 -4.74
CA THR A 94 28.18 15.77 -4.31
C THR A 94 29.01 17.01 -4.64
N ILE A 95 30.32 16.98 -4.41
CA ILE A 95 31.23 18.09 -4.75
C ILE A 95 31.21 18.35 -6.27
N VAL A 96 31.34 17.30 -7.08
CA VAL A 96 31.36 17.44 -8.54
C VAL A 96 29.99 17.89 -9.07
N PHE A 97 28.91 17.36 -8.52
CA PHE A 97 27.55 17.77 -8.86
C PHE A 97 27.33 19.25 -8.62
N ASN A 98 27.68 19.76 -7.43
CA ASN A 98 27.50 21.17 -7.09
C ASN A 98 28.31 22.08 -8.01
N LYS A 99 29.57 21.71 -8.30
CA LYS A 99 30.40 22.45 -9.25
C LYS A 99 29.79 22.48 -10.66
N GLN A 100 29.29 21.35 -11.15
CA GLN A 100 28.63 21.28 -12.46
C GLN A 100 27.34 22.12 -12.46
N LYS A 101 26.51 21.97 -11.42
CA LYS A 101 25.26 22.70 -11.24
C LYS A 101 25.47 24.21 -11.33
N ASP A 102 26.45 24.73 -10.60
CA ASP A 102 26.77 26.16 -10.57
C ASP A 102 27.35 26.63 -11.90
N SER A 103 28.21 25.82 -12.54
CA SER A 103 28.87 26.18 -13.79
C SER A 103 27.90 26.31 -14.98
N ILE A 104 26.85 25.49 -15.03
CA ILE A 104 25.94 25.44 -16.19
C ILE A 104 24.51 25.89 -15.86
N GLY A 105 24.24 26.30 -14.61
CA GLY A 105 22.90 26.69 -14.15
C GLY A 105 21.92 25.53 -14.21
N MET A 106 22.32 24.36 -13.68
CA MET A 106 21.60 23.11 -13.88
C MET A 106 20.29 23.03 -13.08
N ILE A 107 19.20 22.72 -13.78
CA ILE A 107 17.85 22.53 -13.22
C ILE A 107 17.34 21.11 -13.52
N SER A 108 16.48 20.58 -12.66
CA SER A 108 15.81 19.30 -12.87
C SER A 108 14.44 19.49 -13.49
N ARG A 109 14.03 18.56 -14.36
CA ARG A 109 12.66 18.44 -14.85
C ARG A 109 12.17 17.01 -14.65
N ASN A 110 11.06 16.85 -13.93
CA ASN A 110 10.40 15.57 -13.74
C ASN A 110 9.99 14.97 -15.09
N THR A 111 10.13 13.65 -15.22
CA THR A 111 9.71 12.89 -16.40
C THR A 111 9.13 11.53 -15.98
N VAL A 112 8.30 10.97 -16.85
CA VAL A 112 7.74 9.62 -16.70
C VAL A 112 8.19 8.79 -17.89
N ILE A 113 8.84 7.65 -17.62
CA ILE A 113 9.39 6.77 -18.65
C ILE A 113 8.67 5.43 -18.57
N ARG A 114 7.86 5.09 -19.58
CA ARG A 114 7.14 3.80 -19.61
C ARG A 114 8.09 2.66 -19.94
N ASP A 115 7.96 1.55 -19.23
CA ASP A 115 8.82 0.38 -19.44
C ASP A 115 8.64 -0.20 -20.84
N THR A 116 7.40 -0.19 -21.34
CA THR A 116 7.06 -0.63 -22.69
C THR A 116 7.83 0.10 -23.77
N ASP A 117 8.34 1.29 -23.49
CA ASP A 117 9.06 2.12 -24.47
C ASP A 117 10.56 1.81 -24.42
N VAL A 118 11.15 1.67 -23.23
CA VAL A 118 12.62 1.64 -23.05
C VAL A 118 13.22 0.26 -22.73
N ILE A 119 12.44 -0.71 -22.25
CA ILE A 119 13.00 -2.02 -21.87
C ILE A 119 13.55 -2.77 -23.08
N LYS A 120 14.66 -3.49 -22.87
CA LYS A 120 15.36 -4.28 -23.88
C LYS A 120 15.09 -5.78 -23.68
N SER A 121 15.03 -6.53 -24.78
CA SER A 121 14.85 -7.99 -24.77
C SER A 121 15.92 -8.71 -23.94
N GLY A 122 17.20 -8.35 -24.15
CA GLY A 122 18.31 -8.93 -23.39
C GLY A 122 18.22 -8.74 -21.88
N LEU A 123 17.67 -7.59 -21.41
CA LEU A 123 17.45 -7.36 -19.98
C LEU A 123 16.39 -8.32 -19.42
N LEU A 124 15.28 -8.49 -20.14
CA LEU A 124 14.19 -9.37 -19.73
C LEU A 124 14.63 -10.83 -19.70
N ILE A 125 15.31 -11.30 -20.76
CA ILE A 125 15.85 -12.67 -20.84
C ILE A 125 16.76 -12.93 -19.65
N LYS A 126 17.75 -12.05 -19.43
CA LYS A 126 18.71 -12.17 -18.33
C LYS A 126 17.99 -12.17 -16.96
N ASN A 127 17.03 -11.28 -16.75
CA ASN A 127 16.26 -11.23 -15.50
C ASN A 127 15.47 -12.53 -15.26
N ILE A 128 14.77 -13.05 -16.28
CA ILE A 128 14.01 -14.29 -16.17
C ILE A 128 14.94 -15.46 -15.84
N GLU A 129 16.06 -15.62 -16.56
CA GLU A 129 16.99 -16.72 -16.32
C GLU A 129 17.58 -16.70 -14.92
N MET A 130 18.05 -15.53 -14.47
CA MET A 130 18.63 -15.39 -13.13
C MET A 130 17.59 -15.57 -12.02
N ALA A 131 16.37 -15.05 -12.20
CA ALA A 131 15.29 -15.25 -11.24
C ALA A 131 14.87 -16.74 -11.16
N PHE A 132 14.80 -17.43 -12.30
CA PHE A 132 14.53 -18.87 -12.33
C PHE A 132 15.59 -19.67 -11.63
N LYS A 133 16.87 -19.34 -11.89
CA LYS A 133 17.99 -20.00 -11.24
C LYS A 133 17.88 -19.90 -9.73
N SER A 134 17.70 -18.68 -9.19
CA SER A 134 17.59 -18.49 -7.74
C SER A 134 16.31 -19.13 -7.14
N TRP A 135 15.20 -19.16 -7.90
CA TRP A 135 13.99 -19.84 -7.45
C TRP A 135 14.11 -21.38 -7.46
N LYS A 136 14.71 -21.99 -8.47
CA LYS A 136 14.76 -23.45 -8.61
C LYS A 136 15.93 -24.11 -7.88
N GLU A 137 17.07 -23.43 -7.77
CA GLU A 137 18.30 -24.04 -7.25
C GLU A 137 18.49 -23.83 -5.74
N ASN A 138 17.91 -22.78 -5.15
CA ASN A 138 18.11 -22.48 -3.74
C ASN A 138 17.19 -23.30 -2.80
N PRO A 139 17.68 -23.74 -1.63
CA PRO A 139 16.89 -24.53 -0.69
C PRO A 139 15.68 -23.77 -0.10
N TRP A 140 15.85 -22.51 0.27
CA TRP A 140 14.81 -21.68 0.90
C TRP A 140 13.66 -21.24 -0.02
N SER A 141 13.78 -21.45 -1.33
CA SER A 141 12.78 -21.03 -2.33
C SER A 141 11.92 -22.19 -2.85
N LYS A 142 12.20 -23.43 -2.43
CA LYS A 142 11.53 -24.65 -2.91
C LYS A 142 10.04 -24.72 -2.61
N SER A 143 9.57 -24.04 -1.56
CA SER A 143 8.16 -24.02 -1.17
C SER A 143 7.31 -23.10 -2.03
N TYR A 144 7.92 -22.17 -2.78
CA TYR A 144 7.18 -21.20 -3.57
C TYR A 144 6.61 -21.81 -4.84
N ASP A 145 5.33 -21.56 -5.07
CA ASP A 145 4.68 -21.90 -6.33
C ASP A 145 5.02 -20.88 -7.44
N PHE A 146 4.65 -21.23 -8.67
CA PHE A 146 4.90 -20.39 -9.84
C PHE A 146 4.26 -19.00 -9.72
N LYS A 147 3.09 -18.88 -9.08
CA LYS A 147 2.41 -17.59 -8.88
C LYS A 147 3.22 -16.70 -7.94
N THR A 148 3.70 -17.25 -6.83
CA THR A 148 4.56 -16.56 -5.85
C THR A 148 5.86 -16.09 -6.52
N PHE A 149 6.47 -16.96 -7.33
CA PHE A 149 7.63 -16.60 -8.13
C PHE A 149 7.34 -15.40 -9.06
N CYS A 150 6.26 -15.45 -9.85
CA CYS A 150 5.90 -14.40 -10.79
C CYS A 150 5.67 -13.04 -10.11
N GLU A 151 4.97 -13.02 -8.98
CA GLU A 151 4.62 -11.76 -8.31
C GLU A 151 5.75 -11.18 -7.46
N TYR A 152 6.59 -12.03 -6.85
CA TYR A 152 7.41 -11.61 -5.72
C TYR A 152 8.90 -11.93 -5.83
N ILE A 153 9.36 -12.61 -6.90
CA ILE A 153 10.79 -12.88 -7.19
C ILE A 153 11.18 -12.39 -8.59
N LEU A 154 10.38 -12.79 -9.58
CA LEU A 154 10.57 -12.51 -11.00
C LEU A 154 10.64 -11.01 -11.39
N PRO A 155 9.87 -10.09 -10.79
CA PRO A 155 9.80 -8.72 -11.26
C PRO A 155 11.17 -8.06 -11.41
N TYR A 156 11.41 -7.45 -12.57
CA TYR A 156 12.65 -6.71 -12.87
C TYR A 156 12.69 -5.32 -12.21
N ARG A 157 11.65 -4.96 -11.45
CA ARG A 157 11.52 -3.71 -10.72
C ARG A 157 10.65 -3.90 -9.48
N SER A 158 10.61 -2.89 -8.61
CA SER A 158 9.88 -2.90 -7.35
C SER A 158 8.69 -1.94 -7.35
N LEU A 159 8.93 -0.67 -7.64
CA LEU A 159 7.96 0.43 -7.66
C LEU A 159 8.14 1.23 -8.97
N THR A 160 8.38 2.54 -8.86
CA THR A 160 8.57 3.49 -9.96
C THR A 160 10.01 3.98 -10.08
N GLU A 161 10.98 3.28 -9.47
CA GLU A 161 12.40 3.63 -9.58
C GLU A 161 12.93 3.52 -11.02
N PRO A 162 13.99 4.27 -11.37
CA PRO A 162 14.68 4.09 -12.65
C PRO A 162 15.10 2.64 -12.89
N MET A 163 14.75 2.11 -14.06
CA MET A 163 15.03 0.73 -14.43
C MET A 163 16.52 0.50 -14.69
N GLN A 164 17.10 -0.51 -14.03
CA GLN A 164 18.52 -0.88 -14.10
C GLN A 164 18.69 -2.41 -14.16
N ASP A 165 19.84 -2.88 -14.66
CA ASP A 165 20.21 -4.31 -14.68
C ASP A 165 20.82 -4.72 -13.32
N TRP A 166 19.97 -4.80 -12.29
CA TRP A 166 20.41 -4.85 -10.89
C TRP A 166 20.69 -6.25 -10.35
N ARG A 167 20.00 -7.27 -10.88
CA ARG A 167 19.98 -8.62 -10.26
C ARG A 167 21.36 -9.24 -10.07
N PRO A 168 22.31 -9.16 -11.03
CA PRO A 168 23.64 -9.74 -10.82
C PRO A 168 24.44 -9.09 -9.70
N GLU A 169 24.42 -7.75 -9.62
CA GLU A 169 25.18 -7.01 -8.61
C GLU A 169 24.63 -7.29 -7.22
N TYR A 170 23.30 -7.28 -7.06
CA TYR A 170 22.67 -7.68 -5.81
C TYR A 170 22.93 -9.15 -5.44
N GLN A 171 22.83 -10.08 -6.38
CA GLN A 171 23.13 -11.49 -6.09
C GLN A 171 24.57 -11.64 -5.57
N SER A 172 25.55 -11.07 -6.27
CA SER A 172 26.96 -11.12 -5.86
C SER A 172 27.21 -10.43 -4.51
N SER A 173 26.46 -9.38 -4.20
CA SER A 173 26.64 -8.60 -2.96
C SER A 173 26.11 -9.34 -1.73
N PHE A 174 25.04 -10.13 -1.88
CA PHE A 174 24.30 -10.70 -0.77
C PHE A 174 24.39 -12.24 -0.67
N GLU A 175 24.85 -12.96 -1.70
CA GLU A 175 24.83 -14.45 -1.72
C GLU A 175 25.54 -15.10 -0.53
N LYS A 176 26.62 -14.48 -0.01
CA LYS A 176 27.38 -14.99 1.14
C LYS A 176 26.57 -15.03 2.44
N LEU A 177 25.49 -14.25 2.53
CA LEU A 177 24.63 -14.22 3.73
C LEU A 177 23.78 -15.48 3.90
N SER A 178 23.74 -16.35 2.90
CA SER A 178 23.12 -17.69 2.98
C SER A 178 24.00 -18.73 3.68
N THR A 179 25.29 -18.44 3.91
CA THR A 179 26.22 -19.37 4.54
C THR A 179 26.06 -19.36 6.06
N GLY A 180 26.00 -20.54 6.68
CA GLY A 180 25.93 -20.68 8.14
C GLY A 180 24.55 -20.42 8.75
N MET A 181 23.48 -20.44 7.96
CA MET A 181 22.11 -20.39 8.47
C MET A 181 21.80 -21.60 9.36
N ALA A 182 21.00 -21.39 10.40
CA ALA A 182 20.53 -22.43 11.30
C ALA A 182 19.60 -23.42 10.57
N ASP A 183 18.66 -22.91 9.76
CA ASP A 183 17.90 -23.71 8.80
C ASP A 183 18.22 -23.28 7.36
N PRO A 184 18.92 -24.11 6.56
CA PRO A 184 19.23 -23.78 5.17
C PRO A 184 17.98 -23.63 4.29
N ASN A 185 16.79 -24.03 4.74
CA ASN A 185 15.54 -23.90 3.99
C ASN A 185 14.65 -22.73 4.47
N ASP A 186 15.07 -21.92 5.46
CA ASP A 186 14.25 -20.84 5.98
C ASP A 186 14.49 -19.52 5.19
N PRO A 187 13.53 -19.07 4.35
CA PRO A 187 13.66 -17.79 3.65
C PRO A 187 13.62 -16.59 4.60
N VAL A 188 12.97 -16.70 5.76
CA VAL A 188 12.83 -15.60 6.72
C VAL A 188 14.13 -15.39 7.49
N GLU A 189 14.88 -16.45 7.78
CA GLU A 189 16.22 -16.36 8.35
C GLU A 189 17.16 -15.62 7.38
N LEU A 190 17.20 -16.00 6.10
CA LEU A 190 18.03 -15.32 5.11
C LEU A 190 17.61 -13.85 4.93
N ALA A 191 16.31 -13.56 4.88
CA ALA A 191 15.81 -12.19 4.86
C ALA A 191 16.28 -11.38 6.07
N SER A 192 16.29 -12.00 7.26
CA SER A 192 16.79 -11.36 8.49
C SER A 192 18.30 -11.09 8.42
N ASN A 193 19.09 -12.00 7.84
CA ASN A 193 20.52 -11.79 7.61
C ASN A 193 20.78 -10.63 6.65
N ILE A 194 19.99 -10.53 5.56
CA ILE A 194 20.04 -9.40 4.62
C ILE A 194 19.72 -8.10 5.33
N ILE A 195 18.63 -8.03 6.10
CA ILE A 195 18.22 -6.81 6.81
C ILE A 195 19.30 -6.37 7.79
N ASN A 196 19.86 -7.31 8.56
CA ASN A 196 20.98 -7.02 9.45
C ASN A 196 22.22 -6.50 8.71
N ASN A 197 22.49 -7.01 7.50
CA ASN A 197 23.59 -6.52 6.69
C ASN A 197 23.39 -5.09 6.21
N ILE A 198 22.16 -4.67 5.90
CA ILE A 198 21.86 -3.32 5.38
C ILE A 198 21.47 -2.30 6.46
N LYS A 199 21.50 -2.66 7.74
CA LYS A 199 21.20 -1.75 8.88
C LYS A 199 22.05 -0.48 8.92
N HIS A 200 23.23 -0.51 8.31
CA HIS A 200 24.16 0.62 8.23
C HIS A 200 23.82 1.61 7.10
N PHE A 201 22.72 1.41 6.36
CA PHE A 201 22.27 2.36 5.34
C PHE A 201 21.49 3.50 6.01
N ASP A 202 21.82 4.74 5.67
CA ASP A 202 21.33 5.91 6.38
C ASP A 202 20.00 6.44 5.85
N PHE A 203 19.12 6.86 6.75
CA PHE A 203 17.90 7.54 6.36
C PHE A 203 18.17 9.03 6.08
N VAL A 204 17.89 9.45 4.85
CA VAL A 204 17.99 10.87 4.42
C VAL A 204 16.72 11.32 3.72
N LEU A 205 16.19 12.47 4.13
CA LEU A 205 15.00 13.08 3.50
C LEU A 205 15.32 13.94 2.27
N LYS A 206 16.55 14.44 2.17
CA LYS A 206 16.97 15.36 1.13
C LYS A 206 18.26 14.87 0.50
N ARG A 207 18.26 14.79 -0.82
CA ARG A 207 19.43 14.54 -1.67
C ARG A 207 19.53 15.64 -2.71
N PHE A 208 20.70 15.80 -3.32
CA PHE A 208 20.81 16.69 -4.49
C PHE A 208 20.05 16.14 -5.69
N ASP A 209 19.92 14.80 -5.79
CA ASP A 209 19.11 14.12 -6.80
C ASP A 209 17.63 14.20 -6.38
N PRO A 210 16.77 14.90 -7.16
CA PRO A 210 15.38 15.09 -6.80
C PRO A 210 14.48 13.92 -7.21
N LYS A 211 15.04 12.79 -7.69
CA LYS A 211 14.26 11.59 -8.00
C LYS A 211 13.43 11.14 -6.79
N PRO A 212 12.14 10.80 -6.99
CA PRO A 212 11.32 10.23 -5.93
C PRO A 212 11.91 8.96 -5.33
N LEU A 213 12.47 8.10 -6.20
CA LEU A 213 13.13 6.83 -5.86
C LEU A 213 14.46 6.71 -6.58
N LEU A 214 15.47 6.18 -5.90
CA LEU A 214 16.76 5.85 -6.53
C LEU A 214 16.67 4.50 -7.27
N GLY A 215 17.42 4.38 -8.36
CA GLY A 215 17.59 3.10 -9.04
C GLY A 215 18.31 2.09 -8.15
N ALA A 216 18.09 0.80 -8.38
CA ALA A 216 18.64 -0.27 -7.56
C ALA A 216 20.18 -0.23 -7.40
N THR A 217 20.95 0.03 -8.45
CA THR A 217 22.42 0.15 -8.36
C THR A 217 22.84 1.44 -7.67
N ASP A 218 22.05 2.52 -7.86
CA ASP A 218 22.29 3.77 -7.14
C ASP A 218 22.13 3.54 -5.63
N LEU A 219 21.11 2.78 -5.19
CA LEU A 219 20.93 2.48 -3.77
C LEU A 219 22.15 1.82 -3.11
N LEU A 220 22.83 0.88 -3.80
CA LEU A 220 24.05 0.24 -3.29
C LEU A 220 25.25 1.21 -3.21
N PHE A 221 25.29 2.19 -4.11
CA PHE A 221 26.31 3.23 -4.14
C PHE A 221 26.09 4.29 -3.05
N TRP A 222 24.87 4.84 -2.99
CA TRP A 222 24.50 5.90 -2.05
C TRP A 222 24.55 5.40 -0.61
N ARG A 223 24.03 4.19 -0.36
CA ARG A 223 23.78 3.66 0.99
C ARG A 223 22.98 4.61 1.89
N GLU A 224 22.24 5.53 1.29
CA GLU A 224 21.38 6.46 1.97
C GLU A 224 20.07 6.65 1.17
N GLY A 225 18.93 6.76 1.87
CA GLY A 225 17.61 6.65 1.25
C GLY A 225 16.48 7.28 2.06
N ASN A 226 15.37 7.61 1.40
CA ASN A 226 14.10 7.79 2.11
C ASN A 226 13.51 6.40 2.48
N CYS A 227 12.36 6.35 3.16
CA CYS A 227 11.81 5.06 3.61
C CYS A 227 11.55 4.08 2.45
N PRO A 228 10.90 4.49 1.34
CA PRO A 228 10.77 3.64 0.15
C PRO A 228 12.10 3.14 -0.43
N ASP A 229 13.14 3.99 -0.48
CA ASP A 229 14.47 3.61 -1.00
C ASP A 229 15.10 2.49 -0.17
N LEU A 230 15.13 2.65 1.17
CA LEU A 230 15.72 1.65 2.08
C LEU A 230 14.95 0.33 2.03
N ALA A 231 13.63 0.39 1.90
CA ALA A 231 12.79 -0.78 1.74
C ALA A 231 12.97 -1.46 0.37
N ASN A 232 13.32 -0.71 -0.68
CA ASN A 232 13.68 -1.24 -1.98
C ASN A 232 15.00 -2.01 -1.96
N VAL A 233 16.01 -1.57 -1.19
CA VAL A 233 17.26 -2.33 -1.01
C VAL A 233 16.97 -3.74 -0.51
N ALA A 234 16.14 -3.86 0.53
CA ALA A 234 15.74 -5.15 1.07
C ALA A 234 15.01 -6.01 0.02
N ILE A 235 14.11 -5.44 -0.78
CA ILE A 235 13.41 -6.17 -1.85
C ILE A 235 14.39 -6.68 -2.91
N PHE A 236 15.26 -5.83 -3.44
CA PHE A 236 16.20 -6.24 -4.48
C PHE A 236 17.17 -7.31 -3.98
N ALA A 237 17.67 -7.18 -2.75
CA ALA A 237 18.54 -8.18 -2.12
C ALA A 237 17.82 -9.52 -1.89
N ASN A 238 16.59 -9.51 -1.37
CA ASN A 238 15.81 -10.73 -1.19
C ASN A 238 15.52 -11.41 -2.54
N ARG A 239 15.00 -10.65 -3.52
CA ARG A 239 14.61 -11.19 -4.83
C ARG A 239 15.80 -11.71 -5.63
N SER A 240 17.00 -11.12 -5.50
CA SER A 240 18.20 -11.61 -6.19
C SER A 240 18.59 -13.02 -5.72
N LEU A 241 18.30 -13.37 -4.46
CA LEU A 241 18.56 -14.68 -3.87
C LEU A 241 17.35 -15.62 -3.93
N GLY A 242 16.27 -15.25 -4.62
CA GLY A 242 15.10 -16.11 -4.79
C GLY A 242 14.13 -16.09 -3.59
N ILE A 243 14.23 -15.11 -2.71
CA ILE A 243 13.26 -14.89 -1.62
C ILE A 243 12.10 -14.05 -2.15
N ALA A 244 10.88 -14.54 -1.93
CA ALA A 244 9.67 -13.82 -2.32
C ALA A 244 9.42 -12.66 -1.34
N THR A 245 9.46 -11.43 -1.87
CA THR A 245 9.32 -10.22 -1.05
C THR A 245 8.53 -9.13 -1.79
N THR A 246 7.71 -8.39 -1.07
CA THR A 246 6.94 -7.23 -1.61
C THR A 246 6.67 -6.17 -0.56
N PHE A 247 5.86 -5.17 -0.90
CA PHE A 247 5.33 -4.16 0.00
C PHE A 247 3.90 -4.44 0.38
N ASP A 248 3.59 -4.22 1.65
CA ASP A 248 2.25 -3.99 2.15
C ASP A 248 2.19 -2.57 2.75
N TYR A 249 1.02 -1.94 2.72
CA TYR A 249 0.87 -0.59 3.25
C TYR A 249 -0.55 -0.26 3.66
N THR A 250 -0.68 0.71 4.56
CA THR A 250 -1.94 1.39 4.84
C THR A 250 -1.86 2.83 4.31
N PRO A 251 -2.78 3.26 3.42
CA PRO A 251 -2.74 4.61 2.86
C PRO A 251 -3.08 5.64 3.93
N HIS A 252 -3.94 5.28 4.89
CA HIS A 252 -4.27 6.08 6.05
C HIS A 252 -4.51 5.16 7.24
N TYR A 253 -3.75 5.32 8.32
CA TYR A 253 -4.14 4.73 9.60
C TYR A 253 -5.54 5.22 9.96
N ALA A 254 -6.36 4.30 10.45
CA ALA A 254 -7.78 4.57 10.64
C ALA A 254 -8.07 5.22 12.00
N ALA A 255 -7.29 4.88 13.03
CA ALA A 255 -7.34 5.51 14.35
C ALA A 255 -6.06 6.29 14.75
N SER A 256 -5.19 6.54 13.79
CA SER A 256 -3.98 7.35 13.97
C SER A 256 -3.72 8.18 12.71
N SER A 257 -2.62 8.92 12.67
CA SER A 257 -2.28 9.82 11.57
C SER A 257 -1.19 9.24 10.66
N ASN A 258 -1.17 9.73 9.42
CA ASN A 258 -0.25 9.36 8.34
C ASN A 258 -0.57 8.01 7.67
N ARG A 259 0.20 7.74 6.61
CA ARG A 259 0.32 6.47 5.89
C ARG A 259 1.52 5.70 6.40
N HIS A 260 1.61 4.41 6.09
CA HIS A 260 2.82 3.64 6.36
C HIS A 260 2.96 2.48 5.39
N PHE A 261 4.21 2.23 4.98
CA PHE A 261 4.61 1.13 4.12
C PHE A 261 5.57 0.24 4.92
N TRP A 262 5.47 -1.06 4.71
CA TRP A 262 6.41 -2.04 5.23
C TRP A 262 6.63 -3.12 4.17
N ASN A 263 7.68 -3.90 4.33
CA ASN A 263 7.95 -5.04 3.47
C ASN A 263 7.26 -6.30 4.02
N THR A 264 7.07 -7.29 3.17
CA THR A 264 6.72 -8.65 3.59
C THR A 264 7.64 -9.65 2.93
N VAL A 265 8.09 -10.65 3.69
CA VAL A 265 8.75 -11.86 3.19
C VAL A 265 7.79 -13.04 3.30
N ILE A 266 7.76 -13.93 2.31
CA ILE A 266 6.92 -15.12 2.37
C ILE A 266 7.70 -16.24 3.06
N ASP A 267 7.12 -16.89 4.07
CA ASP A 267 7.74 -18.02 4.75
C ASP A 267 7.60 -19.35 3.96
N ASN A 268 8.15 -20.43 4.51
CA ASN A 268 8.05 -21.76 3.90
C ASN A 268 6.62 -22.34 3.86
N LYS A 269 5.65 -21.70 4.53
CA LYS A 269 4.23 -22.07 4.55
C LYS A 269 3.38 -21.17 3.63
N GLY A 270 3.99 -20.19 2.97
CA GLY A 270 3.28 -19.25 2.11
C GLY A 270 2.68 -18.05 2.85
N VAL A 271 3.06 -17.82 4.12
CA VAL A 271 2.56 -16.71 4.94
C VAL A 271 3.44 -15.47 4.72
N HIS A 272 2.82 -14.32 4.50
CA HIS A 272 3.53 -13.05 4.42
C HIS A 272 3.86 -12.53 5.82
N ILE A 273 5.15 -12.48 6.15
CA ILE A 273 5.66 -11.99 7.43
C ILE A 273 6.15 -10.55 7.25
N PRO A 274 5.57 -9.58 7.98
CA PRO A 274 5.93 -8.18 7.80
C PRO A 274 7.26 -7.84 8.47
N PHE A 275 7.99 -6.91 7.87
CA PHE A 275 9.23 -6.33 8.39
C PHE A 275 9.42 -4.92 7.86
N ASN A 276 10.32 -4.13 8.44
CA ASN A 276 10.49 -2.73 8.06
C ASN A 276 11.90 -2.50 7.52
N GLY A 277 12.05 -2.55 6.20
CA GLY A 277 13.27 -2.18 5.48
C GLY A 277 14.56 -2.64 6.15
N ASN A 278 15.45 -1.69 6.43
CA ASN A 278 16.72 -1.91 7.12
C ASN A 278 16.63 -1.76 8.65
N GLN A 279 15.44 -1.86 9.26
CA GLN A 279 15.20 -1.58 10.67
C GLN A 279 14.73 -2.83 11.43
N ASP A 280 13.44 -3.12 11.33
CA ASP A 280 12.76 -4.15 12.12
C ASP A 280 12.73 -5.46 11.37
N LEU A 281 13.13 -6.55 12.04
CA LEU A 281 13.19 -7.88 11.45
C LEU A 281 11.79 -8.51 11.30
N PRO A 282 11.64 -9.49 10.39
CA PRO A 282 10.49 -10.38 10.36
C PRO A 282 10.20 -10.98 11.76
N TYR A 283 8.93 -11.22 12.06
CA TYR A 283 8.43 -11.67 13.37
C TYR A 283 8.67 -10.73 14.56
N SER A 284 9.47 -9.66 14.40
CA SER A 284 9.69 -8.64 15.42
C SER A 284 8.87 -7.38 15.16
N TYR A 285 8.67 -7.05 13.89
CA TYR A 285 7.91 -5.89 13.46
C TYR A 285 6.40 -6.07 13.70
N ASN A 286 5.78 -5.12 14.42
CA ASN A 286 4.36 -5.14 14.72
C ASN A 286 3.58 -4.20 13.78
N ALA A 287 3.20 -4.71 12.61
CA ALA A 287 2.40 -3.97 11.62
C ALA A 287 1.00 -3.58 12.14
N VAL A 288 0.49 -4.27 13.17
CA VAL A 288 -0.86 -4.09 13.73
C VAL A 288 -0.85 -3.31 15.04
N ALA A 289 0.26 -2.64 15.36
CA ALA A 289 0.38 -1.83 16.56
C ALA A 289 -0.65 -0.70 16.60
N LYS A 290 -1.01 -0.14 15.45
CA LYS A 290 -2.05 0.88 15.29
C LYS A 290 -3.26 0.29 14.56
N ARG A 291 -4.47 0.81 14.80
CA ARG A 291 -5.65 0.28 14.12
C ARG A 291 -5.62 0.58 12.61
N LEU A 292 -5.84 -0.47 11.84
CA LEU A 292 -5.82 -0.50 10.39
C LEU A 292 -7.25 -0.59 9.87
N GLY A 293 -7.64 0.32 8.97
CA GLY A 293 -8.91 0.19 8.26
C GLY A 293 -8.78 -0.65 6.98
N LYS A 294 -7.64 -0.49 6.29
CA LYS A 294 -7.23 -1.25 5.11
C LYS A 294 -5.73 -1.47 5.07
N VAL A 295 -5.34 -2.61 4.51
CA VAL A 295 -3.96 -2.93 4.11
C VAL A 295 -3.96 -3.39 2.65
N PHE A 296 -3.09 -2.79 1.86
CA PHE A 296 -2.92 -3.14 0.45
C PHE A 296 -1.53 -3.72 0.19
N ARG A 297 -1.47 -4.81 -0.56
CA ARG A 297 -0.24 -5.45 -1.03
C ARG A 297 0.06 -5.04 -2.46
N VAL A 298 1.30 -4.65 -2.72
CA VAL A 298 1.79 -4.38 -4.07
C VAL A 298 2.05 -5.70 -4.79
N THR A 299 1.56 -5.80 -6.02
CA THR A 299 1.79 -6.92 -6.95
C THR A 299 2.50 -6.42 -8.19
N PHE A 300 3.08 -7.32 -8.99
CA PHE A 300 3.52 -6.94 -10.33
C PHE A 300 2.34 -6.91 -11.29
N SER A 301 1.41 -7.87 -11.18
CA SER A 301 0.30 -7.95 -12.11
C SER A 301 -0.78 -6.88 -11.93
N GLU A 302 -1.46 -6.55 -13.03
CA GLU A 302 -2.66 -5.74 -12.98
C GLU A 302 -3.82 -6.52 -12.32
N GLN A 303 -4.43 -5.91 -11.31
CA GLN A 303 -5.61 -6.42 -10.62
C GLN A 303 -6.86 -6.17 -11.45
N LYS A 304 -7.58 -7.26 -11.75
CA LYS A 304 -8.82 -7.21 -12.53
C LYS A 304 -9.89 -6.41 -11.77
N GLY A 305 -10.57 -5.52 -12.48
CA GLY A 305 -11.65 -4.72 -11.89
C GLY A 305 -11.19 -3.62 -10.96
N ASN A 306 -9.91 -3.20 -11.06
CA ASN A 306 -9.41 -1.99 -10.39
C ASN A 306 -10.25 -0.75 -10.79
N LEU A 307 -10.22 0.29 -9.96
CA LEU A 307 -11.12 1.44 -10.07
C LEU A 307 -11.00 2.17 -11.42
N THR A 308 -9.80 2.24 -11.99
CA THR A 308 -9.54 2.90 -13.28
C THR A 308 -10.23 2.21 -14.47
N THR A 309 -10.67 0.96 -14.30
CA THR A 309 -11.48 0.24 -15.31
C THR A 309 -12.98 0.58 -15.24
N ILE A 310 -13.41 1.29 -14.19
CA ILE A 310 -14.82 1.57 -13.90
C ILE A 310 -15.13 3.05 -14.14
N ILE A 311 -14.23 3.93 -13.69
CA ILE A 311 -14.34 5.38 -13.88
C ILE A 311 -13.01 5.94 -14.42
N PRO A 312 -13.05 7.08 -15.12
CA PRO A 312 -11.85 7.79 -15.56
C PRO A 312 -10.89 8.11 -14.40
N GLU A 313 -9.60 7.97 -14.65
CA GLU A 313 -8.56 8.15 -13.63
C GLU A 313 -8.53 9.56 -13.02
N ASN A 314 -8.90 10.58 -13.80
CA ASN A 314 -9.01 11.96 -13.35
C ASN A 314 -10.24 12.23 -12.44
N GLU A 315 -11.17 11.28 -12.33
CA GLU A 315 -12.31 11.33 -11.40
C GLU A 315 -12.00 10.68 -10.04
N ILE A 316 -10.84 10.01 -9.90
CA ILE A 316 -10.44 9.30 -8.69
C ILE A 316 -9.75 10.27 -7.72
N PRO A 317 -10.23 10.42 -6.46
CA PRO A 317 -9.82 11.48 -5.55
C PRO A 317 -8.45 11.27 -4.88
N ASP A 318 -7.91 10.05 -4.86
CA ASP A 318 -6.62 9.72 -4.24
C ASP A 318 -5.77 8.87 -5.17
N ASP A 319 -4.45 9.10 -5.18
CA ASP A 319 -3.53 8.47 -6.12
C ASP A 319 -3.39 6.96 -5.88
N PHE A 320 -3.43 6.50 -4.62
CA PHE A 320 -3.31 5.05 -4.37
C PHE A 320 -4.51 4.26 -4.92
N LEU A 321 -5.68 4.90 -5.05
CA LEU A 321 -6.88 4.30 -5.65
C LEU A 321 -6.80 4.24 -7.18
N LYS A 322 -5.84 4.94 -7.80
CA LYS A 322 -5.52 4.83 -9.23
C LYS A 322 -4.60 3.65 -9.52
N SER A 323 -3.91 3.13 -8.50
CA SER A 323 -3.00 1.99 -8.62
C SER A 323 -3.74 0.77 -9.19
N LYS A 324 -3.15 0.18 -10.23
CA LYS A 324 -3.73 -0.97 -10.94
C LYS A 324 -3.27 -2.30 -10.36
N ASN A 325 -2.25 -2.32 -9.52
CA ASN A 325 -1.54 -3.51 -9.05
C ASN A 325 -1.54 -3.66 -7.52
N ILE A 326 -2.66 -3.34 -6.87
CA ILE A 326 -2.81 -3.44 -5.41
C ILE A 326 -3.89 -4.45 -5.02
N LEU A 327 -3.56 -5.34 -4.08
CA LEU A 327 -4.47 -6.34 -3.50
C LEU A 327 -4.90 -5.93 -2.10
N ASP A 328 -6.19 -6.06 -1.79
CA ASP A 328 -6.67 -5.93 -0.41
C ASP A 328 -6.30 -7.19 0.40
N VAL A 329 -5.41 -7.02 1.36
CA VAL A 329 -4.91 -8.08 2.27
C VAL A 329 -5.28 -7.79 3.71
N THR A 330 -6.26 -6.92 3.96
CA THR A 330 -6.62 -6.45 5.30
C THR A 330 -6.92 -7.60 6.28
N SER A 331 -7.59 -8.65 5.81
CA SER A 331 -7.93 -9.84 6.60
C SER A 331 -6.72 -10.69 7.00
N GLU A 332 -5.55 -10.50 6.37
CA GLU A 332 -4.30 -11.14 6.80
C GLU A 332 -3.72 -10.48 8.06
N TYR A 333 -4.13 -9.24 8.36
CA TYR A 333 -3.58 -8.45 9.47
C TYR A 333 -4.56 -8.29 10.64
N VAL A 334 -5.84 -8.05 10.36
CA VAL A 334 -6.83 -7.72 11.38
C VAL A 334 -8.17 -8.41 11.12
N GLU A 335 -8.97 -8.52 12.17
CA GLU A 335 -10.37 -8.90 12.05
C GLU A 335 -11.14 -7.89 11.18
N VAL A 336 -11.91 -8.40 10.22
CA VAL A 336 -12.64 -7.58 9.25
C VAL A 336 -14.14 -7.86 9.24
N SER A 337 -14.91 -6.88 8.79
CA SER A 337 -16.33 -7.03 8.46
C SER A 337 -16.70 -6.18 7.24
N ASP A 338 -17.78 -6.56 6.56
CA ASP A 338 -18.29 -5.79 5.43
C ASP A 338 -19.20 -4.65 5.89
N ILE A 339 -19.07 -3.48 5.25
CA ILE A 339 -19.96 -2.34 5.44
C ILE A 339 -20.86 -2.21 4.22
N SER A 340 -22.10 -2.70 4.35
CA SER A 340 -23.20 -2.34 3.44
C SER A 340 -23.81 -1.02 3.87
N TYR A 341 -23.82 -0.04 2.95
CA TYR A 341 -24.39 1.29 3.14
C TYR A 341 -25.41 1.63 2.05
N SER A 342 -26.55 2.21 2.44
CA SER A 342 -27.62 2.61 1.52
C SER A 342 -27.61 4.13 1.35
N PHE A 343 -27.34 4.59 0.13
CA PHE A 343 -27.36 5.99 -0.26
C PHE A 343 -28.79 6.46 -0.52
N ASN A 344 -29.06 7.74 -0.22
CA ASN A 344 -30.33 8.37 -0.55
C ASN A 344 -30.38 8.80 -2.04
N PRO A 345 -31.57 8.96 -2.65
CA PRO A 345 -31.79 8.96 -4.11
C PRO A 345 -31.18 10.12 -4.92
N GLN A 346 -30.33 10.96 -4.33
CA GLN A 346 -29.74 12.15 -4.94
C GLN A 346 -28.41 11.87 -5.65
N VAL A 347 -27.87 10.65 -5.56
CA VAL A 347 -26.50 10.34 -5.97
C VAL A 347 -26.46 9.70 -7.36
N THR A 348 -25.94 10.43 -8.35
CA THR A 348 -25.71 9.95 -9.73
C THR A 348 -24.37 9.22 -9.90
N SER A 349 -23.58 9.08 -8.84
CA SER A 349 -22.24 8.49 -8.91
C SER A 349 -22.31 6.97 -9.11
N ARG A 350 -21.40 6.44 -9.96
CA ARG A 350 -21.28 4.99 -10.23
C ARG A 350 -20.57 4.22 -9.12
N VAL A 351 -19.75 4.94 -8.35
CA VAL A 351 -18.97 4.42 -7.24
C VAL A 351 -19.11 5.33 -6.03
N SER A 352 -18.92 4.78 -4.86
CA SER A 352 -18.78 5.50 -3.60
C SER A 352 -17.46 5.17 -2.94
N TYR A 353 -17.04 6.03 -2.01
CA TYR A 353 -15.82 5.90 -1.23
C TYR A 353 -16.17 5.78 0.25
N ILE A 354 -15.39 5.01 0.99
CA ILE A 354 -15.45 4.97 2.44
C ILE A 354 -14.18 5.61 2.99
N ASN A 355 -14.34 6.52 3.93
CA ASN A 355 -13.28 7.41 4.40
C ASN A 355 -12.96 7.18 5.86
N VAL A 356 -11.72 7.49 6.26
CA VAL A 356 -11.28 7.54 7.67
C VAL A 356 -10.75 8.92 8.01
N PHE A 357 -10.78 9.29 9.28
CA PHE A 357 -10.28 10.58 9.74
C PHE A 357 -8.76 10.51 9.93
N ASN A 358 -8.02 11.23 9.10
CA ASN A 358 -6.56 11.20 9.11
C ASN A 358 -5.99 12.58 8.72
N ARG A 359 -5.08 13.08 9.56
CA ARG A 359 -4.53 14.44 9.47
C ARG A 359 -5.61 15.54 9.40
N GLY A 360 -6.55 15.53 10.33
CA GLY A 360 -7.61 16.55 10.47
C GLY A 360 -8.69 16.52 9.38
N ASN A 361 -8.70 15.52 8.50
CA ASN A 361 -9.62 15.44 7.35
C ASN A 361 -10.15 14.02 7.17
N TRP A 362 -11.35 13.89 6.61
CA TRP A 362 -11.85 12.61 6.08
C TRP A 362 -11.15 12.30 4.76
N ARG A 363 -10.50 11.15 4.68
CA ARG A 363 -9.72 10.72 3.51
C ARG A 363 -10.21 9.38 2.95
N PRO A 364 -10.28 9.23 1.61
CA PRO A 364 -10.68 7.96 0.99
C PRO A 364 -9.76 6.83 1.43
N LEU A 365 -10.35 5.70 1.83
CA LEU A 365 -9.63 4.50 2.25
C LEU A 365 -9.90 3.31 1.32
N ASP A 366 -11.16 3.18 0.89
CA ASP A 366 -11.59 2.16 -0.06
C ASP A 366 -12.80 2.65 -0.87
N TRP A 367 -13.23 1.88 -1.86
CA TRP A 367 -14.33 2.21 -2.75
C TRP A 367 -15.24 1.01 -3.02
N ALA A 368 -16.46 1.28 -3.48
CA ALA A 368 -17.39 0.25 -3.91
C ALA A 368 -18.27 0.76 -5.07
N LYS A 369 -18.70 -0.15 -5.94
CA LYS A 369 -19.75 0.16 -6.93
C LYS A 369 -21.08 0.40 -6.21
N ILE A 370 -21.84 1.37 -6.69
CA ILE A 370 -23.20 1.60 -6.22
C ILE A 370 -24.15 0.79 -7.10
N ASN A 371 -24.84 -0.19 -6.51
CA ASN A 371 -25.87 -1.00 -7.17
C ASN A 371 -27.19 -0.81 -6.42
N ASN A 372 -28.25 -0.36 -7.11
CA ASN A 372 -29.55 -0.08 -6.48
C ASN A 372 -29.43 0.78 -5.21
N LYS A 373 -28.59 1.83 -5.27
CA LYS A 373 -28.26 2.75 -4.16
C LYS A 373 -27.50 2.13 -2.99
N ILE A 374 -27.09 0.86 -3.09
CA ILE A 374 -26.32 0.18 -2.06
C ILE A 374 -24.88 0.06 -2.52
N ALA A 375 -23.95 0.38 -1.62
CA ALA A 375 -22.54 0.06 -1.78
C ALA A 375 -22.11 -0.89 -0.66
N VAL A 376 -21.28 -1.87 -1.00
CA VAL A 376 -20.73 -2.84 -0.05
C VAL A 376 -19.22 -2.74 -0.08
N TYR A 377 -18.65 -2.16 0.97
CA TYR A 377 -17.21 -2.10 1.21
C TYR A 377 -16.81 -3.38 1.94
N LYS A 378 -16.01 -4.22 1.29
CA LYS A 378 -15.62 -5.52 1.83
C LYS A 378 -14.45 -5.40 2.77
N ASN A 379 -14.22 -6.38 3.64
CA ASN A 379 -12.97 -6.51 4.42
C ASN A 379 -12.54 -5.23 5.14
N MET A 380 -13.45 -4.53 5.82
CA MET A 380 -13.12 -3.31 6.58
C MET A 380 -12.61 -3.68 7.97
N GLY A 381 -11.48 -3.12 8.39
CA GLY A 381 -10.96 -3.30 9.74
C GLY A 381 -11.97 -2.87 10.82
N ARG A 382 -12.09 -3.68 11.88
CA ARG A 382 -13.00 -3.41 13.01
C ARG A 382 -12.44 -2.37 13.98
N ASP A 383 -13.31 -1.89 14.88
CA ASP A 383 -13.01 -0.88 15.91
C ASP A 383 -12.65 0.51 15.35
N ILE A 384 -13.33 0.91 14.26
CA ILE A 384 -13.03 2.11 13.47
C ILE A 384 -14.31 2.89 13.12
N VAL A 385 -14.19 4.22 13.07
CA VAL A 385 -15.22 5.10 12.51
C VAL A 385 -14.93 5.40 11.04
N TYR A 386 -15.92 5.10 10.19
CA TYR A 386 -15.88 5.32 8.76
C TYR A 386 -16.91 6.36 8.32
N LEU A 387 -16.63 7.10 7.25
CA LEU A 387 -17.58 8.02 6.65
C LEU A 387 -17.76 7.73 5.15
N PRO A 388 -18.92 7.20 4.72
CA PRO A 388 -19.25 7.04 3.31
C PRO A 388 -19.39 8.40 2.61
N GLY A 389 -19.04 8.45 1.32
CA GLY A 389 -19.21 9.62 0.49
C GLY A 389 -19.12 9.30 -0.99
N VAL A 390 -19.42 10.29 -1.81
CA VAL A 390 -19.35 10.22 -3.27
C VAL A 390 -18.66 11.45 -3.83
N VAL A 391 -18.01 11.30 -4.98
CA VAL A 391 -17.45 12.44 -5.70
C VAL A 391 -18.52 13.03 -6.61
N VAL A 392 -18.79 14.33 -6.46
CA VAL A 392 -19.70 15.13 -7.29
C VAL A 392 -18.94 16.36 -7.75
N SER A 393 -18.83 16.57 -9.07
CA SER A 393 -18.10 17.70 -9.67
C SER A 393 -16.67 17.86 -9.12
N GLY A 394 -15.95 16.74 -8.96
CA GLY A 394 -14.58 16.70 -8.46
C GLY A 394 -14.39 16.91 -6.96
N LYS A 395 -15.47 17.03 -6.18
CA LYS A 395 -15.42 17.21 -4.72
C LYS A 395 -16.06 16.03 -4.00
N MET A 396 -15.45 15.61 -2.89
CA MET A 396 -16.04 14.61 -2.00
C MET A 396 -17.25 15.22 -1.27
N VAL A 397 -18.41 14.59 -1.43
CA VAL A 397 -19.65 14.88 -0.72
C VAL A 397 -19.92 13.72 0.21
N PHE A 398 -19.84 13.97 1.52
CA PHE A 398 -20.04 12.94 2.53
C PHE A 398 -21.51 12.71 2.82
N GLU A 399 -21.81 11.48 3.22
CA GLU A 399 -23.07 11.16 3.87
C GLU A 399 -23.18 11.86 5.23
N LYS A 400 -24.41 12.07 5.69
CA LYS A 400 -24.64 12.92 6.86
C LYS A 400 -24.00 12.35 8.13
N TYR A 401 -24.03 11.02 8.28
CA TYR A 401 -23.63 10.35 9.52
C TYR A 401 -22.55 9.30 9.30
N PRO A 402 -21.46 9.31 10.11
CA PRO A 402 -20.46 8.27 10.13
C PRO A 402 -21.00 6.93 10.64
N VAL A 403 -20.29 5.87 10.30
CA VAL A 403 -20.55 4.49 10.71
C VAL A 403 -19.42 4.04 11.63
N LEU A 404 -19.71 3.76 12.91
CA LEU A 404 -18.81 3.02 13.78
C LEU A 404 -18.97 1.53 13.46
N LEU A 405 -17.88 0.88 13.06
CA LEU A 405 -17.78 -0.57 12.99
C LEU A 405 -17.04 -1.05 14.25
N ASP A 406 -17.76 -1.62 15.20
CA ASP A 406 -17.18 -1.98 16.50
C ASP A 406 -16.25 -3.21 16.42
N GLN A 407 -15.66 -3.59 17.55
CA GLN A 407 -14.75 -4.74 17.67
C GLN A 407 -15.40 -6.09 17.27
N LYS A 408 -16.73 -6.20 17.33
CA LYS A 408 -17.51 -7.38 16.93
C LYS A 408 -18.00 -7.31 15.48
N GLY A 409 -17.73 -6.21 14.78
CA GLY A 409 -18.19 -5.98 13.42
C GLY A 409 -19.64 -5.50 13.34
N ILE A 410 -20.22 -5.03 14.45
CA ILE A 410 -21.56 -4.45 14.49
C ILE A 410 -21.47 -2.98 14.06
N LYS A 411 -22.37 -2.60 13.15
CA LYS A 411 -22.43 -1.24 12.59
C LYS A 411 -23.37 -0.37 13.41
N THR A 412 -22.88 0.78 13.85
CA THR A 412 -23.68 1.80 14.53
C THR A 412 -23.56 3.12 13.77
N ILE A 413 -24.69 3.73 13.41
CA ILE A 413 -24.71 5.07 12.82
C ILE A 413 -24.53 6.10 13.93
N LEU A 414 -23.50 6.94 13.84
CA LEU A 414 -23.20 8.00 14.80
C LEU A 414 -24.02 9.26 14.45
N LYS A 415 -25.30 9.21 14.82
CA LYS A 415 -26.22 10.35 14.73
C LYS A 415 -26.30 11.05 16.09
N PRO A 416 -25.83 12.31 16.22
CA PRO A 416 -25.92 13.04 17.48
C PRO A 416 -27.39 13.30 17.84
N ASP A 417 -27.71 13.09 19.12
CA ASP A 417 -28.96 13.50 19.73
C ASP A 417 -28.82 14.92 20.26
N MET A 418 -29.25 15.88 19.43
CA MET A 418 -29.16 17.31 19.73
C MET A 418 -30.18 17.79 20.79
N LEU A 419 -31.17 16.95 21.14
CA LEU A 419 -32.19 17.31 22.12
C LEU A 419 -31.73 16.95 23.54
N ASN A 420 -30.89 15.92 23.68
CA ASN A 420 -30.42 15.43 24.96
C ASN A 420 -28.91 15.65 25.11
N SER A 421 -28.53 16.55 26.01
CA SER A 421 -27.12 16.81 26.31
C SER A 421 -26.66 16.21 27.64
N PHE A 422 -25.34 16.14 27.82
CA PHE A 422 -24.68 15.78 29.09
C PHE A 422 -23.38 16.59 29.29
N SER A 423 -22.83 16.52 30.50
CA SER A 423 -21.67 17.31 30.93
C SER A 423 -20.44 16.43 31.20
N PRO A 424 -19.66 16.04 30.16
CA PRO A 424 -18.49 15.21 30.36
C PRO A 424 -17.27 16.01 30.81
N THR A 425 -16.39 15.33 31.54
CA THR A 425 -15.01 15.77 31.78
C THR A 425 -14.06 14.92 30.97
N LEU A 426 -13.32 15.56 30.06
CA LEU A 426 -12.31 14.92 29.25
C LEU A 426 -10.97 14.94 30.00
N SER A 427 -10.38 13.77 30.15
CA SER A 427 -9.07 13.53 30.73
C SER A 427 -8.50 12.23 30.16
N ARG A 428 -7.17 12.13 30.07
CA ARG A 428 -6.47 10.87 29.72
C ARG A 428 -6.79 9.73 30.68
N GLU A 429 -7.24 10.05 31.90
CA GLU A 429 -7.67 9.07 32.91
C GLU A 429 -8.99 8.37 32.51
N ASN A 430 -9.83 9.06 31.73
CA ASN A 430 -11.14 8.58 31.29
C ASN A 430 -11.07 7.98 29.87
N GLU A 431 -9.88 7.62 29.38
CA GLU A 431 -9.72 7.00 28.07
C GLU A 431 -9.88 5.49 28.14
N TYR A 432 -10.61 4.94 27.18
CA TYR A 432 -10.62 3.51 26.94
C TYR A 432 -9.21 3.06 26.54
N LYS A 433 -8.60 2.22 27.37
CA LYS A 433 -7.28 1.64 27.13
C LYS A 433 -7.42 0.44 26.20
N SER A 434 -7.11 0.63 24.93
CA SER A 434 -7.01 -0.46 23.96
C SER A 434 -5.61 -1.08 23.96
N LYS A 435 -5.45 -2.21 23.26
CA LYS A 435 -4.13 -2.83 23.00
C LYS A 435 -3.28 -2.09 21.94
N TYR A 436 -3.87 -1.11 21.26
CA TYR A 436 -3.23 -0.39 20.16
C TYR A 436 -2.42 0.81 20.68
N THR A 437 -1.33 1.12 19.99
CA THR A 437 -0.49 2.31 20.20
C THR A 437 -0.85 3.44 19.25
N ASP A 438 -2.17 3.65 19.07
CA ASP A 438 -2.69 4.75 18.26
C ASP A 438 -2.17 6.09 18.78
N ASN A 439 -1.46 6.82 17.92
CA ASN A 439 -0.90 8.10 18.32
C ASN A 439 -1.99 9.19 18.33
N ASN A 440 -2.28 9.71 19.52
CA ASN A 440 -3.00 10.94 19.73
C ASN A 440 -2.10 11.89 20.54
N PRO A 441 -1.34 12.79 19.89
CA PRO A 441 -0.36 13.65 20.57
C PRO A 441 -1.00 14.80 21.35
N PHE A 442 -2.34 14.90 21.34
CA PHE A 442 -3.06 16.00 21.93
C PHE A 442 -2.91 16.05 23.47
N GLN A 443 -2.61 17.22 24.00
CA GLN A 443 -2.51 17.47 25.44
C GLN A 443 -3.45 18.60 25.84
N ILE A 444 -4.10 18.44 26.99
CA ILE A 444 -4.91 19.48 27.62
C ILE A 444 -4.00 20.24 28.59
N ILE A 445 -3.82 21.53 28.37
CA ILE A 445 -2.93 22.41 29.12
C ILE A 445 -3.77 23.41 29.89
N LYS A 446 -3.50 23.57 31.19
CA LYS A 446 -4.20 24.53 32.05
C LYS A 446 -4.14 25.94 31.48
N GLY A 447 -5.27 26.64 31.48
CA GLY A 447 -5.39 28.01 30.98
C GLY A 447 -5.52 28.12 29.46
N GLU A 448 -5.25 27.05 28.71
CA GLU A 448 -5.51 27.01 27.28
C GLU A 448 -7.00 26.83 26.98
N LYS A 449 -7.39 27.35 25.83
CA LYS A 449 -8.77 27.39 25.36
C LYS A 449 -9.00 26.36 24.26
N TYR A 450 -10.02 25.55 24.44
CA TYR A 450 -10.36 24.45 23.53
C TYR A 450 -11.78 24.57 23.02
N ARG A 451 -11.95 24.29 21.73
CA ARG A 451 -13.26 24.16 21.08
C ARG A 451 -13.58 22.69 20.90
N ILE A 452 -14.84 22.34 21.13
CA ILE A 452 -15.37 21.02 20.82
C ILE A 452 -16.45 21.14 19.75
N MET A 453 -16.34 20.28 18.75
CA MET A 453 -17.24 20.17 17.61
C MET A 453 -17.92 18.80 17.63
N VAL A 454 -19.13 18.73 17.08
CA VAL A 454 -19.84 17.47 16.82
C VAL A 454 -20.10 17.33 15.32
N TRP A 455 -20.03 16.11 14.80
CA TRP A 455 -20.36 15.84 13.41
C TRP A 455 -21.89 15.73 13.20
N ASP A 456 -22.48 16.59 12.38
CA ASP A 456 -23.85 16.48 11.85
C ASP A 456 -23.88 16.92 10.37
N GLY A 457 -23.38 16.06 9.48
CA GLY A 457 -23.11 16.36 8.06
C GLY A 457 -21.93 17.29 7.81
N ASP A 458 -21.52 18.04 8.82
CA ASP A 458 -20.32 18.86 8.89
C ASP A 458 -19.93 19.06 10.37
N TRP A 459 -18.75 19.59 10.65
CA TRP A 459 -18.33 19.94 12.00
C TRP A 459 -19.15 21.12 12.53
N ARG A 460 -20.03 20.86 13.50
CA ARG A 460 -20.85 21.86 14.17
C ARG A 460 -20.23 22.24 15.50
N PHE A 461 -20.11 23.54 15.74
CA PHE A 461 -19.64 24.07 17.02
C PHE A 461 -20.62 23.69 18.13
N VAL A 462 -20.09 23.16 19.24
CA VAL A 462 -20.89 22.84 20.42
C VAL A 462 -20.60 23.84 21.52
N GLU A 463 -19.33 23.92 21.94
CA GLU A 463 -18.92 24.74 23.08
C GLU A 463 -17.41 25.07 23.01
N GLU A 464 -17.01 26.11 23.73
CA GLU A 464 -15.61 26.46 23.98
C GLU A 464 -15.41 26.56 25.50
N GLN A 465 -14.31 25.99 26.00
CA GLN A 465 -13.98 25.98 27.41
C GLN A 465 -12.49 26.25 27.63
N ILE A 466 -12.15 26.85 28.77
CA ILE A 466 -10.77 27.01 29.22
C ILE A 466 -10.47 25.83 30.15
N ALA A 467 -9.37 25.13 29.89
CA ALA A 467 -8.95 24.03 30.75
C ALA A 467 -8.63 24.57 32.15
N SER A 468 -9.34 24.08 33.16
CA SER A 468 -9.14 24.48 34.55
C SER A 468 -7.88 23.88 35.17
N ASP A 469 -7.42 22.76 34.61
CA ASP A 469 -6.27 22.01 35.08
C ASP A 469 -5.56 21.31 33.92
N ASP A 470 -4.31 20.89 34.14
CA ASP A 470 -3.61 20.07 33.17
C ASP A 470 -4.32 18.72 33.01
N ASN A 471 -4.35 18.22 31.78
CA ASN A 471 -5.03 16.98 31.41
C ASN A 471 -6.55 16.96 31.70
N LYS A 472 -7.20 18.09 32.00
CA LYS A 472 -8.63 18.09 32.37
C LYS A 472 -9.41 19.28 31.80
N ILE A 473 -10.50 18.98 31.12
CA ILE A 473 -11.47 19.98 30.66
C ILE A 473 -12.91 19.45 30.76
N THR A 474 -13.82 20.29 31.24
CA THR A 474 -15.24 19.93 31.39
C THR A 474 -16.10 20.77 30.44
N PHE A 475 -16.94 20.10 29.68
CA PHE A 475 -17.97 20.72 28.85
C PHE A 475 -19.35 20.46 29.43
N LYS A 476 -20.34 21.30 29.11
CA LYS A 476 -21.64 21.31 29.80
C LYS A 476 -22.78 20.77 28.95
N ARG A 477 -22.65 20.79 27.62
CA ARG A 477 -23.79 20.54 26.71
C ARG A 477 -23.41 19.69 25.50
N LEU A 478 -22.71 18.58 25.71
CA LEU A 478 -22.43 17.66 24.60
C LEU A 478 -23.69 16.86 24.24
N PRO A 479 -24.08 16.78 22.96
CA PRO A 479 -25.17 15.89 22.52
C PRO A 479 -24.81 14.41 22.76
N LYS A 480 -25.79 13.56 23.04
CA LYS A 480 -25.54 12.10 23.15
C LYS A 480 -25.27 11.48 21.77
N ASN A 481 -24.60 10.32 21.72
CA ASN A 481 -24.31 9.56 20.48
C ASN A 481 -23.55 10.34 19.38
N GLY A 482 -22.87 11.43 19.75
CA GLY A 482 -22.09 12.24 18.82
C GLY A 482 -20.70 11.67 18.54
N LEU A 483 -20.19 11.95 17.34
CA LEU A 483 -18.77 11.92 17.04
C LEU A 483 -18.20 13.32 17.25
N PHE A 484 -17.18 13.43 18.08
CA PHE A 484 -16.60 14.70 18.49
C PHE A 484 -15.22 14.91 17.92
N LEU A 485 -14.85 16.17 17.79
CA LEU A 485 -13.49 16.64 17.52
C LEU A 485 -13.20 17.80 18.45
N MET A 486 -12.08 17.75 19.15
CA MET A 486 -11.63 18.81 20.05
C MET A 486 -10.25 19.30 19.63
N PHE A 487 -10.04 20.60 19.62
CA PHE A 487 -8.78 21.22 19.23
C PHE A 487 -8.51 22.52 19.98
N PRO A 488 -7.24 22.90 20.16
CA PRO A 488 -6.89 24.20 20.72
C PRO A 488 -7.11 25.30 19.68
N LEU A 489 -6.97 26.57 20.04
CA LEU A 489 -7.12 27.70 19.10
C LEU A 489 -6.24 27.58 17.83
N LYS A 490 -5.10 26.92 17.93
CA LYS A 490 -4.17 26.65 16.82
C LYS A 490 -4.03 25.13 16.62
N PRO A 491 -4.90 24.50 15.81
CA PRO A 491 -4.79 23.07 15.55
C PRO A 491 -3.52 22.74 14.76
N ASN A 492 -2.99 21.53 14.98
CA ASN A 492 -1.81 21.01 14.27
C ASN A 492 -2.15 19.87 13.29
N PHE A 493 -3.45 19.59 13.11
CA PHE A 493 -4.01 18.54 12.26
C PHE A 493 -3.72 17.12 12.74
N TYR A 494 -3.21 16.91 13.95
CA TYR A 494 -3.09 15.58 14.57
C TYR A 494 -4.22 15.27 15.56
N GLU A 495 -5.18 16.17 15.70
CA GLU A 495 -6.35 15.96 16.54
C GLU A 495 -7.12 14.74 16.05
N ARG A 496 -7.71 14.02 17.00
CA ARG A 496 -8.42 12.76 16.76
C ARG A 496 -9.90 12.93 17.02
N ILE A 497 -10.69 12.18 16.27
CA ILE A 497 -12.12 12.08 16.52
C ILE A 497 -12.35 11.15 17.70
N PHE A 498 -13.46 11.30 18.41
CA PHE A 498 -13.76 10.42 19.53
C PHE A 498 -15.24 10.34 19.80
N THR A 499 -15.63 9.28 20.49
CA THR A 499 -16.95 9.13 21.11
C THR A 499 -16.81 9.16 22.62
N ILE A 500 -17.86 9.60 23.33
CA ILE A 500 -17.93 9.55 24.79
C ILE A 500 -19.19 8.80 25.19
N ASP A 501 -19.06 7.80 26.05
CA ASP A 501 -20.20 7.13 26.63
C ASP A 501 -20.86 8.04 27.70
N PRO A 502 -22.16 8.37 27.57
CA PRO A 502 -22.80 9.34 28.45
C PRO A 502 -23.09 8.81 29.87
N LYS A 503 -22.98 7.50 30.11
CA LYS A 503 -23.19 6.88 31.43
C LYS A 503 -21.88 6.76 32.20
N THR A 504 -20.80 6.41 31.51
CA THR A 504 -19.49 6.11 32.10
C THR A 504 -18.49 7.25 31.94
N ASN A 505 -18.75 8.21 31.06
CA ASN A 505 -17.81 9.25 30.59
C ASN A 505 -16.54 8.70 29.92
N LEU A 506 -16.53 7.42 29.54
CA LEU A 506 -15.38 6.80 28.90
C LEU A 506 -15.21 7.32 27.47
N ILE A 507 -13.99 7.76 27.14
CA ILE A 507 -13.62 8.32 25.85
C ILE A 507 -12.99 7.24 25.00
N THR A 508 -13.50 7.05 23.79
CA THR A 508 -12.84 6.19 22.78
C THR A 508 -12.38 7.06 21.63
N TRP A 509 -11.06 7.16 21.45
CA TRP A 509 -10.44 7.89 20.35
C TRP A 509 -10.43 7.04 19.09
N TYR A 510 -10.57 7.68 17.94
CA TYR A 510 -10.47 7.09 16.60
C TYR A 510 -9.82 8.05 15.62
#